data_AF-X6EI96-F1
#
_entry.id   AF-X6EI96-F1
#
_cell.length_a   1.000
_cell.length_b   1.000
_cell.length_c   1.000
_cell.angle_alpha   90.00
_cell.angle_beta   90.00
_cell.angle_gamma   90.00
#
_symmetry.space_group_name_H-M   'P 1'
#
loop_
_entity.id
_entity.type
_entity.pdbx_description
1 polymer ?
#
loop_
_entity_poly.entity_id
_entity_poly.type
_entity_poly.pdbx_seq_one_letter_code
_entity_poly.pdbx_strand_id
1 'polypeptide(L)' 'MITVVYTVIWCGKQGVVEKSPFDAEKDAREHAQAAFATRQIDDGVVAVEVRKYDGTVVFSQAGGSGGCIDSSG' A
#
# COMPACT_ATOMS: atom_id res chain seq x y z
N MET A 1 -0.63 3.21 27.00
CA MET A 1 -1.27 2.31 26.03
C MET A 1 -0.57 2.53 24.70
N ILE A 2 0.07 1.50 24.14
CA ILE A 2 0.55 1.58 22.76
C ILE A 2 -0.67 1.20 21.92
N THR A 3 -1.37 2.17 21.36
CA THR A 3 -2.41 1.90 20.35
C THR A 3 -1.75 1.10 19.23
N VAL A 4 -2.39 0.02 18.79
CA VAL A 4 -1.85 -0.85 17.74
C VAL A 4 -1.84 -0.07 16.42
N VAL A 5 -0.73 0.58 16.12
CA VAL A 5 -0.58 1.37 14.89
C VAL A 5 -0.16 0.45 13.74
N TYR A 6 -0.98 0.42 12.70
CA TYR A 6 -0.64 -0.14 11.40
C TYR A 6 0.03 0.95 10.58
N THR A 7 1.07 0.62 9.83
CA THR A 7 1.79 1.57 8.99
C THR A 7 1.71 1.11 7.55
N VAL A 8 1.11 1.93 6.70
CA VAL A 8 1.18 1.79 5.24
C VAL A 8 2.52 2.36 4.79
N ILE A 9 3.32 1.56 4.09
CA ILE A 9 4.63 1.93 3.56
C ILE A 9 4.52 1.89 2.05
N TRP A 10 4.70 3.05 1.43
CA TRP A 10 4.73 3.21 -0.01
C TRP A 10 6.16 3.07 -0.50
N CYS A 11 6.41 2.13 -1.40
CA CYS A 11 7.72 1.85 -1.98
C CYS A 11 7.71 2.23 -3.46
N GLY A 12 8.52 3.21 -3.83
CA GLY A 12 8.81 3.58 -5.20
C GLY A 12 10.08 2.91 -5.72
N LYS A 13 10.43 3.21 -6.98
CA LYS A 13 11.61 2.62 -7.64
C LYS A 13 12.94 2.90 -6.92
N GLN A 14 13.00 3.98 -6.15
CA GLN A 14 14.22 4.43 -5.46
C GLN A 14 14.21 4.11 -3.96
N GLY A 15 13.14 3.49 -3.42
CA GLY A 15 13.01 3.19 -2.00
C GLY A 15 11.65 3.59 -1.41
N VAL A 16 11.59 3.76 -0.09
CA VAL A 16 10.35 4.16 0.61
C VAL A 16 10.04 5.62 0.28
N VAL A 17 8.88 5.84 -0.32
CA VAL A 17 8.33 7.16 -0.66
C VAL A 17 7.67 7.79 0.57
N GLU A 18 6.79 7.05 1.24
CA GLU A 18 6.01 7.56 2.37
C GLU A 18 5.64 6.44 3.35
N LYS A 19 5.45 6.82 4.62
CA LYS A 19 4.89 5.96 5.66
C LYS A 19 3.70 6.65 6.33
N SER A 20 2.55 6.00 6.33
CA SER A 20 1.31 6.56 6.87
C SER A 20 0.78 5.66 7.99
N PRO A 21 0.69 6.13 9.25
CA PRO A 21 0.14 5.37 10.36
C PRO A 21 -1.39 5.35 10.35
N PHE A 22 -1.98 4.25 10.82
CA PHE A 22 -3.41 3.96 10.89
C PHE A 22 -3.73 3.20 12.17
N ASP A 23 -4.90 3.46 12.75
CA ASP A 23 -5.35 2.78 13.97
C ASP A 23 -5.91 1.37 13.71
N ALA A 24 -6.31 1.06 12.47
CA ALA A 24 -6.87 -0.23 12.09
C ALA A 24 -6.25 -0.81 10.80
N GLU A 25 -6.09 -2.13 10.78
CA GLU A 25 -5.58 -2.87 9.62
C GLU A 25 -6.49 -2.66 8.40
N LYS A 26 -7.80 -2.67 8.64
CA LYS A 26 -8.83 -2.54 7.62
C LYS A 26 -8.69 -1.21 6.90
N ASP A 27 -8.64 -0.11 7.64
CA ASP A 27 -8.49 1.24 7.10
C ASP A 27 -7.17 1.40 6.35
N ALA A 28 -6.07 0.90 6.93
CA ALA A 28 -4.76 0.90 6.28
C ALA A 28 -4.77 0.17 4.94
N ARG A 29 -5.41 -1.01 4.89
CA ARG A 29 -5.51 -1.85 3.69
C ARG A 29 -6.45 -1.24 2.64
N GLU A 30 -7.59 -0.70 3.06
CA GLU A 30 -8.53 -0.02 2.16
C GLU A 30 -7.89 1.23 1.56
N HIS A 31 -7.20 2.03 2.36
CA HIS A 31 -6.45 3.19 1.89
C HIS A 31 -5.32 2.78 0.93
N ALA A 32 -4.53 1.76 1.28
CA ALA A 32 -3.46 1.25 0.44
C ALA A 32 -4.00 0.83 -0.94
N GLN A 33 -5.07 0.01 -0.99
CA GLN A 33 -5.64 -0.44 -2.26
C GLN A 33 -6.25 0.70 -3.09
N ALA A 34 -7.00 1.60 -2.45
CA ALA A 34 -7.67 2.70 -3.13
C ALA A 34 -6.66 3.70 -3.73
N ALA A 35 -5.58 4.00 -3.01
CA ALA A 35 -4.58 4.97 -3.46
C ALA A 35 -3.47 4.35 -4.33
N PHE A 36 -3.27 3.04 -4.32
CA PHE A 36 -2.16 2.40 -5.04
C PHE A 36 -2.18 2.65 -6.55
N ALA A 37 -3.35 2.56 -7.19
CA ALA A 37 -3.45 2.79 -8.64
C ALA A 37 -3.05 4.21 -9.02
N THR A 38 -3.53 5.22 -8.27
CA THR A 38 -3.17 6.62 -8.50
C THR A 38 -1.69 6.87 -8.21
N ARG A 39 -1.18 6.37 -7.09
CA ARG A 39 0.22 6.57 -6.69
C ARG A 39 1.22 5.82 -7.56
N GLN A 40 0.81 4.74 -8.22
CA GLN A 40 1.64 4.11 -9.25
C GLN A 40 1.91 5.04 -10.43
N ILE A 41 0.91 5.83 -10.83
CA ILE A 41 0.98 6.70 -12.00
C ILE A 41 1.62 8.05 -11.62
N ASP A 42 1.19 8.65 -10.52
CA ASP A 42 1.59 10.00 -10.11
C ASP A 42 2.95 10.01 -9.37
N ASP A 43 3.08 9.18 -8.34
CA ASP A 43 4.27 9.12 -7.48
C ASP A 43 5.32 8.09 -7.93
N GLY A 44 5.02 7.28 -8.94
CA GLY A 44 5.89 6.19 -9.39
C GLY A 44 6.09 5.09 -8.34
N VAL A 45 5.11 4.92 -7.44
CA VAL A 45 5.08 3.83 -6.46
C VAL A 45 5.03 2.50 -7.21
N VAL A 46 5.83 1.52 -6.78
CA VAL A 46 5.86 0.17 -7.36
C VAL A 46 5.34 -0.88 -6.41
N ALA A 47 5.30 -0.60 -5.11
CA ALA A 47 4.74 -1.50 -4.11
C ALA A 47 4.17 -0.72 -2.92
N VAL A 48 3.20 -1.31 -2.24
CA VAL A 48 2.66 -0.83 -0.99
C VAL A 48 2.61 -1.99 0.00
N GLU A 49 3.00 -1.73 1.24
CA GLU A 49 2.95 -2.70 2.33
C GLU A 49 2.19 -2.13 3.52
N VAL A 50 1.42 -2.95 4.22
CA VAL A 50 0.87 -2.61 5.53
C VAL A 50 1.58 -3.45 6.56
N ARG A 51 2.20 -2.79 7.54
CA ARG A 51 2.93 -3.44 8.63
C ARG A 51 2.31 -3.10 9.98
N LYS A 52 2.36 -4.03 10.93
CA LYS A 52 2.05 -3.76 12.35
C LYS A 52 3.21 -3.00 12.99
N TYR A 53 2.96 -2.41 14.18
CA TYR A 53 4.00 -1.77 15.01
C TYR A 53 5.20 -2.69 15.30
N ASP A 54 4.98 -4.00 15.39
CA ASP A 54 5.99 -5.03 15.61
C ASP A 54 6.85 -5.33 14.35
N GLY A 55 6.53 -4.70 13.21
CA GLY A 55 7.23 -4.89 11.94
C GLY A 55 6.67 -6.03 11.08
N THR A 56 5.73 -6.83 11.61
CA THR A 56 5.02 -7.87 10.86
C THR A 56 4.24 -7.28 9.68
N VAL A 57 4.49 -7.77 8.47
CA VAL A 57 3.75 -7.37 7.26
C VAL A 57 2.43 -8.14 7.18
N VAL A 58 1.31 -7.43 7.09
CA VAL A 58 -0.06 -8.00 7.03
C VAL A 58 -0.72 -7.83 5.67
N PHE A 59 -0.17 -6.98 4.83
CA PHE A 59 -0.61 -6.80 3.46
C PHE A 59 0.57 -6.30 2.63
N SER A 60 0.68 -6.80 1.40
CA SER A 60 1.68 -6.35 0.44
C SER A 60 1.05 -6.41 -0.94
N GLN A 61 1.20 -5.34 -1.71
CA GLN A 61 0.75 -5.30 -3.09
C GLN A 61 1.84 -4.65 -3.95
N ALA A 62 2.24 -5.33 -5.02
CA ALA A 62 3.23 -4.85 -5.96
C ALA A 62 2.57 -4.59 -7.32
N GLY A 63 3.03 -3.54 -8.02
CA GLY A 63 2.62 -3.15 -9.35
C GLY A 63 3.33 -4.03 -10.37
N GLY A 64 2.96 -5.31 -10.40
CA GLY A 64 3.34 -6.24 -11.45
C GLY A 64 2.33 -6.15 -12.58
N SER A 65 2.79 -5.86 -13.78
CA SER A 65 1.99 -5.78 -15.00
C SER A 65 1.15 -7.06 -15.21
N GLY A 66 -0.18 -6.99 -15.16
CA GLY A 66 -1.06 -8.10 -15.61
C GLY A 66 -2.47 -8.16 -15.01
N GLY A 67 -3.46 -7.68 -15.79
CA GLY A 67 -4.90 -8.05 -15.73
C GLY A 67 -5.74 -7.19 -14.77
N CYS A 68 -6.83 -6.55 -15.17
CA CYS A 68 -7.82 -6.90 -16.19
C CYS A 68 -7.96 -5.84 -17.31
N ILE A 69 -7.69 -6.27 -18.53
CA ILE A 69 -8.29 -5.69 -19.73
C ILE A 69 -9.74 -6.19 -19.71
N ASP A 70 -10.65 -5.40 -19.16
CA ASP A 70 -12.06 -5.50 -19.54
C ASP A 70 -12.16 -4.77 -20.89
N SER A 71 -11.89 -5.51 -21.96
CA SER A 71 -12.38 -5.18 -23.28
C SER A 71 -13.67 -5.97 -23.45
N SER A 72 -14.74 -5.47 -22.83
CA SER A 72 -16.08 -5.84 -23.25
C SER A 72 -16.38 -5.03 -24.51
N GLY A 73 -16.29 -5.70 -25.67
CA GLY A 73 -16.68 -5.15 -26.97
C GLY A 73 -18.20 -4.98 -27.11
#